data_AF-A0A931S9Z5-F1
#
_entry.id   AF-A0A931S9Z5-F1
#
_cell.length_a   1.000
_cell.length_b   1.000
_cell.length_c   1.000
_cell.angle_alpha   90.00
_cell.angle_beta   90.00
_cell.angle_gamma   90.00
#
_symmetry.space_group_name_H-M   'P 1'
#
loop_
_entity.id
_entity.type
_entity.pdbx_description
1 polymer ?
#
loop_
_entity_poly.entity_id
_entity_poly.type
_entity_poly.pdbx_seq_one_letter_code
_entity_poly.pdbx_strand_id
1 'polypeptide(L)' 'MSRYIHELPDWPAFKWDQEKLAGPLAALRHRQGRLIGRMETLGFPLRAEANLRTLTLDV' A
#
# COMPACT_ATOMS: atom_id res chain seq x y z
N MET A 1 33.13 0.08 5.35
CA MET A 1 31.94 -0.41 6.08
C MET A 1 30.84 0.62 5.95
N SER A 2 29.63 0.22 5.53
CA SER A 2 28.46 1.10 5.43
C SER A 2 27.78 1.22 6.80
N ARG A 3 27.55 2.46 7.24
CA ARG A 3 26.86 2.79 8.50
C ARG A 3 25.38 2.37 8.42
N TYR A 4 24.87 1.69 9.45
CA TYR A 4 23.47 1.34 9.54
C TYR A 4 22.62 2.57 9.93
N ILE A 5 21.35 2.60 9.53
CA ILE A 5 20.47 3.76 9.74
C ILE A 5 20.28 4.06 11.25
N HIS A 6 20.26 3.03 12.09
CA HIS A 6 20.14 3.17 13.55
C HIS A 6 21.39 3.75 14.22
N GLU A 7 22.53 3.79 13.50
CA GLU A 7 23.77 4.39 14.01
C GLU A 7 23.82 5.90 13.73
N LEU A 8 22.82 6.47 13.05
CA LEU A 8 22.76 7.91 12.77
C LEU A 8 22.41 8.70 14.05
N PRO A 9 23.04 9.86 14.31
CA PRO A 9 22.77 10.65 15.51
C PRO A 9 21.31 11.12 15.62
N ASP A 10 20.67 11.36 14.48
CA ASP A 10 19.29 11.81 14.39
C ASP A 10 18.28 10.66 14.37
N TRP A 11 18.71 9.40 14.52
CA TRP A 11 17.79 8.28 14.65
C TRP A 11 17.02 8.37 15.99
N PRO A 12 15.68 8.18 16.03
CA PRO A 12 14.76 7.84 14.94
C PRO A 12 13.95 9.05 14.42
N ALA A 13 14.47 10.28 14.54
CA ALA A 13 13.79 11.51 14.16
C ALA A 13 13.70 11.68 12.62
N PHE A 14 12.81 10.89 12.01
CA PHE A 14 12.55 10.95 10.58
C PHE A 14 11.97 12.30 10.18
N LYS A 15 12.54 12.88 9.11
CA LYS A 15 12.02 14.08 8.46
C LYS A 15 11.71 13.73 7.00
N TRP A 16 10.51 14.09 6.57
CA TRP A 16 10.05 13.88 5.20
C TRP A 16 10.08 15.21 4.46
N ASP A 17 10.60 15.18 3.24
CA ASP A 17 10.54 16.31 2.33
C ASP A 17 9.25 16.21 1.51
N GLN A 18 8.25 17.01 1.89
CA GLN A 18 6.95 16.98 1.21
C GLN A 18 7.06 17.37 -0.27
N GLU A 19 7.91 18.34 -0.62
CA GLU A 19 8.05 18.81 -2.00
C GLU A 19 8.60 17.69 -2.90
N LYS A 20 9.57 16.93 -2.40
CA LYS A 20 10.12 15.77 -3.13
C LYS A 20 9.16 14.60 -3.22
N LEU A 21 8.27 14.43 -2.24
CA LEU A 21 7.39 13.25 -2.14
C LEU A 21 6.01 13.45 -2.77
N ALA A 22 5.49 14.68 -2.80
CA ALA A 22 4.13 14.96 -3.23
C ALA A 22 3.84 14.47 -4.67
N GLY A 23 4.73 14.77 -5.62
CA GLY A 23 4.58 14.36 -7.02
C GLY A 23 4.54 12.84 -7.21
N PRO A 24 5.57 12.10 -6.75
CA PRO A 24 5.58 10.63 -6.83
C PRO A 24 4.39 9.97 -6.13
N LEU A 25 4.01 10.44 -4.94
CA LEU A 25 2.88 9.89 -4.19
C LEU A 25 1.53 10.15 -4.87
N ALA A 26 1.33 11.33 -5.46
CA ALA A 26 0.14 11.62 -6.25
C ALA A 26 0.04 10.69 -7.47
N ALA A 27 1.13 10.52 -8.21
CA ALA A 27 1.17 9.63 -9.37
C ALA A 27 0.87 8.17 -8.98
N LEU A 28 1.44 7.69 -7.86
CA LEU A 28 1.16 6.37 -7.32
C LEU A 28 -0.33 6.22 -6.96
N ARG A 29 -0.89 7.17 -6.21
CA ARG A 29 -2.30 7.17 -5.80
C ARG A 29 -3.24 7.12 -7.00
N HIS A 30 -2.95 7.87 -8.06
CA HIS A 30 -3.74 7.80 -9.29
C HIS A 30 -3.71 6.42 -9.95
N ARG A 31 -2.54 5.78 -10.02
CA ARG A 31 -2.40 4.42 -10.59
C ARG A 31 -3.11 3.38 -9.73
N GLN A 32 -2.97 3.48 -8.41
CA GLN A 32 -3.65 2.61 -7.45
C GLN A 32 -5.17 2.74 -7.57
N GLY A 33 -5.70 3.97 -7.61
CA GLY A 33 -7.13 4.20 -7.78
C GLY A 33 -7.68 3.60 -9.08
N ARG A 34 -6.95 3.71 -10.20
CA ARG A 34 -7.35 3.05 -11.46
C ARG A 34 -7.34 1.53 -11.37
N LEU A 35 -6.37 0.95 -10.68
CA LEU A 35 -6.30 -0.50 -10.50
C LEU A 35 -7.46 -0.99 -9.63
N ILE A 36 -7.69 -0.35 -8.49
CA ILE A 36 -8.78 -0.68 -7.56
C ILE A 36 -10.12 -0.59 -8.28
N GLY A 37 -10.39 0.52 -8.98
CA GLY A 37 -11.64 0.67 -9.74
C GLY A 37 -11.83 -0.44 -10.79
N ARG A 38 -10.77 -0.85 -11.49
CA ARG A 38 -10.85 -2.00 -12.42
C ARG A 38 -11.16 -3.32 -11.68
N MET A 39 -10.49 -3.58 -10.56
CA MET A 39 -10.73 -4.79 -9.76
C MET A 39 -12.16 -4.85 -9.22
N GLU A 40 -12.70 -3.71 -8.78
CA GLU A 40 -14.11 -3.57 -8.37
C GLU A 40 -15.06 -3.91 -9.52
N THR A 41 -14.83 -3.37 -10.72
CA THR A 41 -15.68 -3.68 -11.90
C THR A 41 -15.62 -5.16 -12.32
N LEU A 42 -14.52 -5.85 -12.01
CA LEU A 42 -14.33 -7.27 -12.29
C LEU A 42 -14.93 -8.17 -11.19
N GLY A 43 -15.55 -7.60 -10.15
CA GLY A 43 -16.18 -8.34 -9.05
C GLY A 43 -15.19 -9.05 -8.12
N PHE A 44 -13.92 -8.64 -8.10
CA PHE A 44 -12.90 -9.25 -7.24
C PHE A 44 -13.25 -9.17 -5.75
N PRO A 45 -13.76 -8.05 -5.20
CA PRO A 45 -14.16 -7.98 -3.80
C PRO A 45 -15.24 -9.03 -3.46
N LEU A 46 -16.26 -9.17 -4.32
CA LEU A 46 -17.33 -10.16 -4.15
C LEU A 46 -16.82 -11.60 -4.24
N ARG A 47 -15.87 -11.87 -5.14
CA ARG A 47 -15.22 -13.19 -5.25
C ARG A 47 -14.40 -13.51 -4.00
N ALA A 48 -13.66 -12.54 -3.45
CA ALA A 48 -12.89 -12.72 -2.23
C ALA A 48 -13.80 -13.01 -1.03
N GLU A 49 -14.92 -12.30 -0.92
CA GLU A 49 -15.94 -12.53 0.13
C GLU A 49 -16.60 -13.91 -0.01
N ALA A 50 -16.99 -14.31 -1.23
CA ALA A 50 -17.56 -15.63 -1.49
C ALA A 50 -16.58 -16.75 -1.13
N ASN A 51 -15.30 -16.61 -1.52
CA ASN A 51 -14.24 -17.57 -1.16
C ASN A 51 -14.04 -17.66 0.36
N LEU A 52 -14.00 -16.52 1.06
CA LEU A 52 -13.87 -16.50 2.51
C LEU A 52 -15.07 -17.19 3.18
N ARG A 53 -16.29 -16.91 2.71
CA ARG A 53 -17.51 -17.57 3.20
C ARG A 53 -17.43 -19.09 3.02
N THR A 54 -17.03 -19.57 1.85
CA THR A 54 -16.86 -21.00 1.59
C THR A 54 -15.87 -21.62 2.58
N LEU A 55 -14.71 -21.00 2.82
CA LEU A 55 -13.72 -21.49 3.79
C LEU A 55 -14.22 -21.49 5.24
N THR A 56 -15.06 -20.52 5.62
CA THR A 56 -15.62 -20.45 6.98
C THR A 56 -16.81 -21.37 7.21
N LEU A 57 -17.48 -21.81 6.15
CA LEU A 57 -18.61 -22.74 6.20
C LEU A 57 -18.18 -24.22 6.15
N ASP A 58 -16.93 -24.50 5.79
CA ASP A 58 -16.33 -25.84 5.72
C ASP A 58 -15.68 -26.30 7.05
N VAL A 59 -16.09 -25.72 8.19
CA VAL A 59 -15.65 -26.10 9.56
C VAL A 59 -16.81 -26.68 10.36
#